data_AF-E2ATV4-F1
#
_entry.id   AF-E2ATV4-F1
#
_cell.length_a   1.000
_cell.length_b   1.000
_cell.length_c   1.000
_cell.angle_alpha   90.00
_cell.angle_beta   90.00
_cell.angle_gamma   90.00
#
_symmetry.space_group_name_H-M   'P 1'
#
loop_
_entity.id
_entity.type
_entity.pdbx_description
1 polymer ?
#
loop_
_entity_poly.entity_id
_entity_poly.type
_entity_poly.pdbx_seq_one_letter_code
_entity_poly.pdbx_strand_id
1 'polypeptide(L)' 'VRIGRLCLLRSEISPPNKWPLARIESIYPGRDGHIRVVDVRTSTSSLTRPVNKLVLLPIN' A
#
# COMPACT_ATOMS: atom_id res chain seq x y z
N VAL A 1 -9.39 -1.76 2.65
CA VAL A 1 -7.97 -2.21 2.57
C VAL A 1 -7.92 -3.63 3.11
N ARG A 2 -7.23 -4.58 2.45
CA ARG A 2 -7.14 -5.98 2.92
C ARG A 2 -5.80 -6.61 2.52
N ILE A 3 -5.37 -7.61 3.28
CA ILE A 3 -4.20 -8.44 2.93
C ILE A 3 -4.41 -9.08 1.55
N GLY A 4 -3.34 -9.15 0.76
CA GLY A 4 -3.32 -9.68 -0.60
C GLY A 4 -3.77 -8.70 -1.68
N ARG A 5 -4.37 -7.55 -1.33
CA ARG A 5 -4.81 -6.56 -2.33
C ARG A 5 -3.60 -5.89 -2.99
N LEU A 6 -3.67 -5.73 -4.32
CA LEU A 6 -2.67 -4.98 -5.09
C LEU A 6 -2.94 -3.46 -5.02
N CYS A 7 -1.86 -2.70 -5.02
CA CYS A 7 -1.86 -1.24 -4.96
C CYS A 7 -0.61 -0.66 -5.60
N LEU A 8 -0.64 0.62 -5.95
CA LEU A 8 0.55 1.41 -6.27
C LEU A 8 1.00 2.20 -5.05
N LEU A 9 2.32 2.35 -4.88
CA LEU A 9 2.92 3.19 -3.84
C LEU A 9 3.14 4.60 -4.36
N ARG A 10 2.33 5.54 -3.87
CA ARG A 10 2.47 6.95 -4.19
C ARG A 10 3.84 7.45 -3.74
N SER A 11 4.61 7.95 -4.70
CA SER A 11 5.91 8.57 -4.49
C SER A 11 5.85 10.03 -4.91
N GLU A 12 6.45 10.92 -4.13
CA GLU A 12 6.53 12.35 -4.43
C GLU A 12 7.68 12.68 -5.38
N ILE A 13 8.67 11.79 -5.49
CA ILE A 13 9.87 11.97 -6.31
C ILE A 13 9.75 11.32 -7.69
N SER A 14 8.64 10.64 -7.99
CA SER A 14 8.41 10.01 -9.28
C SER A 14 6.98 10.25 -9.80
N PRO A 15 6.80 10.37 -11.13
CA PRO A 15 5.48 10.56 -11.72
C PRO A 15 4.57 9.33 -11.51
N PRO A 16 3.24 9.48 -11.56
CA PRO A 16 2.28 8.41 -11.25
C PRO A 16 2.47 7.11 -12.05
N ASN A 17 2.90 7.22 -13.30
CA ASN A 17 3.17 6.06 -14.16
C ASN A 17 4.46 5.28 -13.79
N LYS A 18 5.24 5.79 -12.84
CA LYS A 18 6.46 5.15 -12.30
C LYS A 18 6.30 4.75 -10.83
N TRP A 19 5.09 4.81 -10.29
CA TRP A 19 4.85 4.35 -8.93
C TRP A 19 4.98 2.82 -8.83
N PRO A 20 5.71 2.29 -7.84
CA PRO A 20 5.89 0.86 -7.70
C PRO A 20 4.56 0.13 -7.47
N LEU A 21 4.37 -1.00 -8.14
CA LEU A 21 3.33 -1.97 -7.80
C LEU A 21 3.72 -2.69 -6.51
N ALA A 22 2.75 -2.88 -5.63
CA ALA A 22 2.93 -3.57 -4.37
C ALA A 22 1.69 -4.38 -3.98
N ARG A 23 1.90 -5.38 -3.12
CA ARG A 23 0.87 -6.19 -2.49
C ARG A 23 0.86 -5.96 -0.98
N ILE A 24 -0.31 -5.79 -0.39
CA ILE A 24 -0.44 -5.67 1.07
C ILE A 24 -0.17 -7.04 1.72
N GLU A 25 0.79 -7.09 2.64
CA GLU A 25 1.15 -8.29 3.41
C GLU A 25 0.55 -8.27 4.82
N SER A 26 0.56 -7.11 5.49
CA SER A 26 0.05 -6.94 6.86
C SER A 26 -0.74 -5.64 7.00
N ILE A 27 -1.69 -5.61 7.94
CA ILE A 27 -2.50 -4.43 8.26
C ILE A 27 -2.40 -4.09 9.74
N TYR A 28 -2.34 -2.79 10.05
CA TYR A 28 -2.22 -2.28 11.42
C TYR A 28 -3.36 -1.29 11.71
N PRO A 29 -4.47 -1.77 12.31
CA PRO A 29 -5.56 -0.89 12.74
C PRO A 29 -5.16 -0.07 13.95
N GLY A 30 -5.68 1.16 14.03
CA GLY A 30 -5.61 1.99 15.23
C GLY A 30 -6.58 1.52 16.31
N ARG A 31 -6.57 2.21 17.46
CA ARG A 31 -7.46 1.92 18.59
C ARG A 31 -8.95 2.01 18.23
N ASP A 32 -9.30 2.81 17.22
CA ASP A 32 -10.65 2.99 16.68
C ASP A 32 -10.98 1.99 15.55
N GLY A 33 -10.17 0.95 15.36
CA GLY A 33 -10.34 -0.07 14.33
C GLY A 33 -9.98 0.36 12.91
N HIS A 34 -9.63 1.63 12.67
CA HIS A 34 -9.32 2.11 11.32
C HIS A 34 -7.89 1.75 10.92
N ILE A 35 -7.73 1.12 9.76
CA ILE A 35 -6.42 0.76 9.19
C ILE A 35 -5.72 2.05 8.75
N ARG A 36 -4.62 2.39 9.42
CA ARG A 36 -3.81 3.58 9.11
C ARG A 36 -2.48 3.23 8.46
N VAL A 37 -1.90 2.09 8.84
CA VAL A 37 -0.59 1.64 8.39
C VAL A 37 -0.71 0.20 7.89
N VAL A 38 0.07 -0.12 6.87
CA VAL A 38 0.20 -1.47 6.33
C VAL A 38 1.65 -1.78 5.99
N ASP A 39 1.98 -3.06 5.94
CA ASP A 39 3.17 -3.50 5.24
C ASP A 39 2.80 -3.91 3.83
N VAL A 40 3.63 -3.49 2.88
CA VAL A 40 3.48 -3.78 1.46
C VAL A 40 4.76 -4.37 0.93
N ARG A 41 4.65 -5.35 0.04
CA ARG A 41 5.77 -5.93 -0.69
C ARG A 41 5.76 -5.47 -2.13
N THR A 42 6.87 -4.87 -2.54
CA THR A 42 7.21 -4.61 -3.93
C THR A 42 8.03 -5.77 -4.50
N SER A 43 8.45 -5.68 -5.75
CA SER A 43 9.33 -6.70 -6.35
C SER A 43 10.70 -6.79 -5.68
N THR A 44 11.18 -5.72 -5.02
CA THR A 44 12.54 -5.62 -4.48
C THR A 44 12.59 -5.57 -2.96
N SER A 45 11.55 -5.05 -2.30
CA SER A 45 11.55 -4.85 -0.84
C SER A 45 10.15 -4.82 -0.24
N SER A 46 10.09 -5.09 1.07
CA SER A 46 8.92 -4.81 1.90
C SER A 46 9.07 -3.45 2.59
N LEU A 47 7.97 -2.69 2.65
CA LEU A 47 7.92 -1.32 3.16
C LEU A 47 6.71 -1.16 4.07
N THR A 48 6.88 -0.45 5.18
CA THR A 48 5.76 0.00 6.01
C THR A 48 5.29 1.37 5.55
N ARG A 49 4.03 1.49 5.14
CA ARG A 49 3.47 2.74 4.60
C ARG A 49 2.08 3.05 5.16
N PRO A 50 1.76 4.34 5.38
CA PRO A 50 0.40 4.73 5.70
C PRO A 50 -0.52 4.52 4.49
N VAL A 51 -1.79 4.21 4.75
CA VAL A 51 -2.79 3.90 3.71
C VAL A 51 -2.98 5.04 2.71
N ASN A 52 -2.82 6.31 3.14
CA ASN A 52 -2.94 7.48 2.27
C ASN A 52 -1.81 7.61 1.22
N LYS A 53 -0.74 6.81 1.33
CA LYS A 53 0.31 6.69 0.31
C LYS A 53 0.06 5.52 -0.65
N LEU A 54 -1.09 4.86 -0.56
CA LEU A 54 -1.47 3.77 -1.47
C LEU A 54 -2.55 4.22 -2.44
N VAL A 55 -2.44 3.77 -3.68
CA VAL A 55 -3.54 3.79 -4.66
C VAL A 55 -3.99 2.37 -4.89
N LEU A 56 -5.17 2.01 -4.39
CA LEU A 56 -5.69 0.65 -4.49
C LEU A 56 -6.15 0.36 -5.92
N LEU A 57 -5.75 -0.79 -6.46
CA LEU A 57 -6.23 -1.21 -7.78
C LEU A 57 -7.68 -1.70 -7.71
N PRO A 58 -8.46 -1.52 -8.79
CA PRO A 58 -9.76 -2.14 -8.92
C PRO A 58 -9.62 -3.67 -8.94
N ILE A 59 -10.62 -4.35 -8.40
CA ILE A 59 -10.80 -5.79 -8.49
C ILE A 59 -12.02 -6.03 -9.38
N ASN A 60 -11.87 -6.89 -10.38
CA ASN A 60 -13.02 -7.47 -11.08
C ASN A 60 -13.65 -8.58 -10.23
#